data_AF-A0A139KMX1-F1
#
_entry.id   AF-A0A139KMX1-F1
#
_cell.length_a   1.000
_cell.length_b   1.000
_cell.length_c   1.000
_cell.angle_alpha   90.00
_cell.angle_beta   90.00
_cell.angle_gamma   90.00
#
_symmetry.space_group_name_H-M   'P 1'
#
loop_
_entity.id
_entity.type
_entity.pdbx_description
1 polymer ?
#
loop_
_entity_poly.entity_id
_entity_poly.type
_entity_poly.pdbx_seq_one_letter_code
_entity_poly.pdbx_strand_id
1 'polypeptide(L)' 'MEAKFKIGETLIITNDPDESKRGKEVTVVDTFHFVRKSKVTESVVDLWEYKVEDGIKPIGWIPEYHLEALSK' A
#
# COMPACT_ATOMS: atom_id res chain seq x y z
N MET A 1 4.36 -12.57 8.28
CA MET A 1 5.10 -12.03 7.13
C MET A 1 5.76 -10.74 7.57
N GLU A 2 6.86 -10.35 6.94
CA GLU A 2 7.49 -9.05 7.19
C GLU A 2 6.88 -8.00 6.24
N ALA A 3 6.82 -6.74 6.68
CA ALA A 3 6.34 -5.65 5.83
C ALA A 3 7.27 -5.52 4.61
N LYS A 4 6.69 -5.47 3.41
CA LYS A 4 7.44 -5.33 2.16
C LYS A 4 8.08 -3.95 2.04
N PHE A 5 7.38 -2.92 2.49
CA PHE A 5 7.82 -1.53 2.42
C PHE A 5 8.07 -0.95 3.82
N LYS A 6 8.99 0.00 3.90
CA LYS A 6 9.37 0.66 5.16
C LYS A 6 8.80 2.07 5.25
N ILE A 7 8.59 2.55 6.48
CA ILE A 7 8.24 3.95 6.73
C ILE A 7 9.39 4.85 6.24
N GLY A 8 9.06 5.90 5.50
CA GLY A 8 9.99 6.79 4.81
C GLY A 8 10.38 6.34 3.41
N GLU A 9 9.90 5.19 2.94
CA GLU A 9 10.17 4.71 1.59
C GLU A 9 9.23 5.36 0.58
N THR A 10 9.78 5.75 -0.58
CA THR A 10 9.01 6.29 -1.69
C THR A 10 8.54 5.15 -2.59
N LEU A 11 7.23 5.06 -2.74
CA LEU A 11 6.53 4.08 -3.56
C LEU A 11 5.79 4.79 -4.69
N ILE A 12 5.38 4.02 -5.68
CA ILE A 12 4.51 4.47 -6.76
C ILE A 12 3.21 3.69 -6.73
N ILE A 13 2.10 4.42 -6.88
CA ILE A 13 0.78 3.79 -6.99
C ILE A 13 0.64 3.24 -8.42
N THR A 14 0.68 1.93 -8.60
CA THR A 14 0.64 1.33 -9.95
C THR A 14 -0.77 0.92 -10.37
N ASN A 15 -1.63 0.57 -9.42
CA ASN A 15 -2.90 -0.07 -9.75
C ASN A 15 -4.14 0.54 -9.09
N ASP A 16 -4.23 1.85 -8.87
CA ASP A 16 -5.44 2.46 -8.26
C ASP A 16 -6.64 2.46 -9.23
N PRO A 17 -7.89 2.30 -8.76
CA PRO A 17 -9.09 2.49 -9.58
C PRO A 17 -9.23 3.95 -10.08
N ASP A 18 -8.60 4.91 -9.41
CA ASP A 18 -8.50 6.30 -9.86
C ASP A 18 -7.26 6.48 -10.75
N GLU A 19 -7.47 6.62 -12.06
CA GLU A 19 -6.38 6.81 -13.02
C GLU A 19 -5.54 8.06 -12.74
N SER A 20 -6.10 9.07 -12.06
CA SER A 20 -5.37 10.30 -11.72
C SER A 20 -4.35 10.09 -10.59
N LYS A 21 -4.48 8.99 -9.83
CA LYS A 21 -3.56 8.62 -8.75
C LYS A 21 -2.53 7.59 -9.21
N ARG A 22 -2.76 6.93 -10.35
CA ARG A 22 -1.79 6.00 -10.94
C ARG A 22 -0.54 6.75 -11.39
N GLY A 23 0.62 6.15 -11.14
CA GLY A 23 1.92 6.74 -11.44
C GLY A 23 2.36 7.82 -10.45
N LYS A 24 1.61 8.04 -9.36
CA LYS A 24 1.94 9.05 -8.36
C LYS A 24 2.93 8.52 -7.34
N GLU A 25 3.97 9.30 -7.10
CA GLU A 25 5.00 9.02 -6.09
C GLU A 25 4.48 9.41 -4.71
N VAL A 26 4.57 8.45 -3.78
CA VAL A 26 4.02 8.59 -2.43
C VAL A 26 4.99 8.05 -1.41
N THR A 27 5.05 8.66 -0.24
CA THR A 27 5.94 8.21 0.83
C THR A 27 5.14 7.44 1.88
N VAL A 28 5.64 6.29 2.31
CA VAL A 28 5.04 5.51 3.40
C VAL A 28 5.25 6.23 4.71
N VAL A 29 4.17 6.50 5.44
CA VAL A 29 4.22 7.11 6.77
C VAL A 29 3.89 6.14 7.88
N ASP A 30 3.14 5.08 7.56
CA ASP A 30 2.69 4.07 8.53
C ASP A 30 2.42 2.74 7.84
N THR A 31 2.51 1.64 8.57
CA THR A 31 2.28 0.29 8.05
C THR A 31 1.33 -0.47 8.96
N PHE A 32 0.33 -1.09 8.36
CA PHE A 32 -0.70 -1.83 9.06
C PHE A 32 -0.84 -3.23 8.49
N HIS A 33 -0.63 -4.22 9.37
CA HIS A 33 -0.82 -5.61 9.04
C HIS A 33 -2.19 -6.07 9.51
N PHE A 34 -2.94 -6.72 8.63
CA PHE A 34 -4.17 -7.38 9.04
C PHE A 34 -4.39 -8.67 8.29
N VAL A 35 -5.04 -9.58 9.00
CA VAL A 35 -5.37 -10.89 8.49
C VAL A 35 -6.85 -10.93 8.24
N ARG A 36 -7.26 -10.95 6.97
CA ARG A 36 -8.68 -11.07 6.60
C ARG A 36 -9.00 -12.52 6.27
N LYS A 37 -9.89 -13.12 7.05
CA LYS A 37 -10.50 -14.39 6.69
C LYS A 37 -11.54 -14.13 5.60
N SER A 38 -11.28 -14.59 4.39
CA SER A 38 -12.28 -14.54 3.34
C SER A 38 -13.29 -15.66 3.57
N LYS A 39 -14.57 -15.32 3.78
CA LYS A 39 -15.65 -16.32 3.95
C LYS A 39 -15.88 -17.15 2.68
N VAL A 40 -15.40 -16.68 1.53
CA VAL A 40 -15.68 -17.28 0.21
C VAL A 40 -14.72 -18.41 -0.13
N THR A 41 -13.47 -18.35 0.33
CA THR A 41 -12.42 -19.30 -0.06
C THR A 41 -11.86 -20.13 1.10
N GLU A 42 -12.35 -19.93 2.33
CA GLU A 42 -11.75 -20.49 3.56
C GLU A 42 -10.24 -20.16 3.72
N SER A 43 -9.72 -19.25 2.90
CA SER A 43 -8.33 -18.84 2.90
C SER A 43 -8.13 -17.64 3.80
N VAL A 44 -7.11 -17.74 4.63
CA VAL A 44 -6.56 -16.63 5.40
C VAL A 44 -5.73 -15.79 4.45
N VAL A 45 -6.17 -14.58 4.14
CA VAL A 45 -5.40 -13.63 3.32
C VAL A 45 -4.67 -12.69 4.27
N ASP A 46 -3.35 -12.83 4.28
CA ASP A 46 -2.44 -11.92 4.96
C ASP A 46 -2.30 -10.68 4.06
N LEU A 47 -2.69 -9.50 4.55
CA LEU A 47 -2.64 -8.25 3.79
C LEU A 47 -1.90 -7.19 4.58
N TRP A 48 -1.15 -6.40 3.83
CA TRP A 48 -0.52 -5.18 4.32
C TRP A 48 -1.19 -3.97 3.68
N GLU A 49 -1.52 -3.01 4.52
CA GLU A 49 -1.93 -1.67 4.11
C GLU A 49 -0.87 -0.68 4.55
N TYR A 50 -0.55 0.25 3.67
CA TYR A 50 0.45 1.28 3.89
C TYR A 50 -0.25 2.62 3.87
N LYS A 51 -0.06 3.39 4.93
CA LYS A 51 -0.50 4.78 4.93
C LYS A 51 0.52 5.56 4.14
N VAL A 52 0.06 6.25 3.10
CA VAL A 52 0.95 7.01 2.22
C VAL A 52 0.56 8.47 2.14
N GLU A 53 1.56 9.32 1.91
CA GLU A 53 1.39 10.75 1.68
C GLU A 53 2.05 11.20 0.38
N ASP A 54 1.53 12.29 -0.17
CA ASP A 54 1.99 12.90 -1.41
C ASP A 54 3.05 14.00 -1.19
N GLY A 55 3.63 14.07 0.02
CA GLY A 55 4.47 15.18 0.49
C GLY A 55 3.70 16.47 0.80
N ILE A 56 2.45 16.62 0.32
CA ILE A 56 1.57 17.77 0.62
C ILE A 56 0.48 17.37 1.60
N LYS A 57 -0.09 16.17 1.44
CA LYS A 57 -1.19 15.66 2.26
C LYS A 57 -1.17 14.14 2.32
N PRO A 58 -1.70 13.54 3.40
CA PRO A 58 -1.94 12.10 3.43
C PRO A 58 -2.98 11.73 2.37
N ILE A 59 -2.67 10.72 1.56
CA ILE A 59 -3.60 10.17 0.57
C ILE A 59 -4.57 9.20 1.26
N GLY A 60 -4.04 8.41 2.22
CA GLY A 60 -4.81 7.43 2.98
C GLY A 60 -4.07 6.11 3.08
N TRP A 61 -4.83 5.07 3.42
CA TRP A 61 -4.35 3.69 3.45
C TRP A 61 -4.50 3.07 2.08
N ILE A 62 -3.42 2.50 1.56
CA ILE A 62 -3.37 1.83 0.27
C ILE A 62 -2.85 0.40 0.48
N PRO A 63 -3.55 -0.62 -0.06
CA PRO A 63 -3.10 -2.00 0.01
C PRO A 63 -1.75 -2.21 -0.71
N GLU A 64 -0.96 -3.17 -0.20
CA GLU A 64 0.35 -3.52 -0.76
C GLU A 64 0.32 -3.77 -2.27
N TYR A 65 -0.71 -4.45 -2.77
CA TYR A 65 -0.81 -4.87 -4.17
C TYR A 65 -1.13 -3.72 -5.14
N HIS A 66 -1.38 -2.51 -4.62
CA HIS A 66 -1.52 -1.29 -5.42
C HIS A 66 -0.25 -0.43 -5.42
N LEU A 67 0.77 -0.83 -4.66
CA LEU A 67 2.01 -0.09 -4.46
C LEU A 67 3.21 -0.87 -4.99
N GLU A 68 4.14 -0.17 -5.63
CA GLU A 68 5.45 -0.71 -5.99
C GLU A 68 6.57 0.19 -5.46
N ALA A 69 7.67 -0.43 -5.03
CA ALA A 69 8.87 0.32 -4.67
C ALA A 69 9.50 0.93 -5.92
N LEU A 70 9.85 2.21 -5.83
CA LEU A 70 10.58 2.90 -6.91
C LEU A 70 12.07 2.53 -6.94
N SER A 71 12.61 2.01 -5.82
CA SER A 71 13.99 1.51 -5.76
C SER A 71 14.09 0.05 -6.15
N LYS A 72 15.04 -0.24 -7.04
CA LYS A 72 15.50 -1.58 -7.44
C LYS A 72 16.89 -1.84 -6.91
#